data_AF-A0AAW8F3Y4-F1
#
_entry.id   AF-A0AAW8F3Y4-F1
#
_cell.length_a   1.000
_cell.length_b   1.000
_cell.length_c   1.000
_cell.angle_alpha   90.00
_cell.angle_beta   90.00
_cell.angle_gamma   90.00
#
_symmetry.space_group_name_H-M   'P 1'
#
loop_
_entity.id
_entity.type
_entity.pdbx_description
1 polymer ?
#
loop_
_entity_poly.entity_id
_entity_poly.type
_entity_poly.pdbx_seq_one_letter_code
_entity_poly.pdbx_strand_id
1 'polypeptide(L)'
;MTETPENPQPSQPEPTQPPAPPTPPYQPEPAQPPAPYQPEPAQPPYQPEPVQPPSFDPNAYPGAPAAYPGAAPTAAPDPYAVPGQGGPQAYPAAPTEPYAAASDPHASYPAAPQGDPNAYPPGGPAAYPGAAAPGDPNAPYPGAYPAAGFAPAPKKPMSKGLLFGLIGGGAVVVLAIAAAVIVPIVTRPAKPSASEYVEQYLTALADGDAEKAVTYVENYGGDDLLTADVLKESLKLGKIDKIKVGKESEGEYGDTQVAVTFTIGDTKVDRTFDVNPSYDGTELTIVDGLVSFSGLYGFEGLGLTVNGAEAPTDSVYVFPGTYQLAVGPEQFAIEGESTLVVASDDDTEALYEVKPILSEAGTTSFRELVKASFAECLAMKTLDTPCGMNTSTMSQDGYTPVDGTVTRTIDAENQSKLDNLEAYVSERAIVTTYDYWSADITLQASNGSSTEPFEVLFGGEVLTPKVDFSAETPSVVWE
;
A
#
# COMPACT_ATOMS: atom_id res chain seq x y z
N MET A 1 -69.38 -14.08 -46.35
CA MET A 1 -69.98 -12.74 -46.21
C MET A 1 -68.97 -11.89 -45.45
N THR A 2 -67.97 -11.33 -46.14
CA THR A 2 -67.90 -9.98 -46.76
C THR A 2 -67.71 -8.85 -45.74
N GLU A 3 -66.46 -8.41 -45.63
CA GLU A 3 -66.02 -7.13 -45.07
C GLU A 3 -66.10 -6.02 -46.12
N THR A 4 -66.25 -4.77 -45.70
CA THR A 4 -65.96 -3.58 -46.51
C THR A 4 -65.30 -2.53 -45.60
N PRO A 5 -64.14 -1.98 -45.98
CA PRO A 5 -63.37 -1.05 -45.15
C PRO A 5 -63.69 0.43 -45.43
N GLU A 6 -63.39 1.23 -44.40
CA GLU A 6 -63.60 2.68 -44.26
C GLU A 6 -62.53 3.52 -44.99
N ASN A 7 -62.95 4.70 -45.44
CA ASN A 7 -62.25 5.63 -46.32
C ASN A 7 -61.41 6.65 -45.52
N PRO A 8 -60.17 7.02 -45.92
CA PRO A 8 -59.34 7.96 -45.18
C PRO A 8 -59.69 9.44 -45.43
N GLN A 9 -59.57 10.24 -44.37
CA GLN A 9 -59.78 11.69 -44.33
C GLN A 9 -58.55 12.46 -44.87
N PRO A 10 -58.72 13.57 -45.60
CA PRO A 10 -57.63 14.30 -46.26
C PRO A 10 -56.79 15.16 -45.29
N SER A 11 -55.48 15.15 -45.53
CA SER A 11 -54.41 15.87 -44.83
C SER A 11 -54.41 17.38 -45.10
N GLN A 12 -54.25 18.18 -44.05
CA GLN A 12 -54.08 19.64 -44.13
C GLN A 12 -52.71 20.04 -44.72
N PRO A 13 -52.62 21.17 -45.45
CA PRO A 13 -51.37 21.67 -46.01
C PRO A 13 -50.53 22.45 -44.97
N GLU A 14 -49.21 22.22 -45.01
CA GLU A 14 -48.19 22.91 -44.21
C GLU A 14 -48.07 24.42 -44.53
N PRO A 15 -47.65 25.27 -43.57
CA PRO A 15 -47.41 26.69 -43.81
C PRO A 15 -46.12 26.94 -44.59
N THR A 16 -46.22 27.71 -45.67
CA THR A 16 -45.10 28.13 -46.51
C THR A 16 -44.23 29.20 -45.83
N GLN A 17 -42.93 28.94 -45.75
CA GLN A 17 -41.91 29.86 -45.24
C GLN A 17 -41.60 30.95 -46.29
N PRO A 18 -41.48 32.25 -45.93
CA PRO A 18 -41.17 33.31 -46.88
C PRO A 18 -39.69 33.25 -47.35
N PRO A 19 -39.39 33.70 -48.58
CA PRO A 19 -38.05 33.62 -49.15
C PRO A 19 -37.05 34.58 -48.48
N ALA A 20 -35.79 34.13 -48.37
CA ALA A 20 -34.68 34.90 -47.81
C ALA A 20 -34.31 36.13 -48.68
N PRO A 21 -33.83 37.23 -48.07
CA PRO A 21 -33.39 38.42 -48.80
C PRO A 21 -32.09 38.17 -49.60
N PRO A 22 -31.87 38.89 -50.71
CA PRO A 22 -30.67 38.74 -51.54
C PRO A 22 -29.41 39.23 -50.81
N THR A 23 -28.30 38.51 -50.99
CA THR A 23 -26.98 38.85 -50.48
C THR A 23 -26.41 40.10 -51.19
N PRO A 24 -25.79 41.04 -50.46
CA PRO A 24 -25.12 42.19 -51.07
C PRO A 24 -23.84 41.76 -51.82
N PRO A 25 -23.42 42.52 -52.86
CA PRO A 25 -22.21 42.21 -53.62
C PRO A 25 -20.94 42.39 -52.77
N TYR A 26 -20.00 41.46 -52.93
CA TYR A 26 -18.71 41.43 -52.24
C TYR A 26 -17.88 42.68 -52.55
N GLN A 27 -17.49 43.41 -51.51
CA GLN A 27 -16.62 44.58 -51.60
C GLN A 27 -15.27 44.19 -50.98
N PRO A 28 -14.15 44.15 -51.73
CA PRO A 28 -12.86 43.75 -51.17
C PRO A 28 -12.36 44.81 -50.18
N GLU A 29 -11.96 44.34 -49.01
CA GLU A 29 -11.47 45.14 -47.88
C GLU A 29 -10.11 45.79 -48.20
N PRO A 30 -9.81 47.02 -47.73
CA PRO A 30 -8.49 47.64 -47.91
C PRO A 30 -7.40 46.85 -47.17
N ALA A 31 -6.25 46.66 -47.82
CA ALA A 31 -5.10 45.94 -47.26
C ALA A 31 -4.64 46.58 -45.92
N GLN A 32 -4.65 45.79 -44.86
CA GLN A 32 -4.07 46.15 -43.57
C GLN A 32 -2.52 46.19 -43.67
N PRO A 33 -1.84 47.12 -42.96
CA PRO A 33 -0.39 47.10 -42.87
C PRO A 33 0.10 45.86 -42.09
N PRO A 34 1.30 45.31 -42.40
CA PRO A 34 1.77 44.08 -41.79
C PRO A 34 1.99 44.24 -40.29
N ALA A 35 1.53 43.24 -39.53
CA ALA A 35 1.78 43.11 -38.10
C ALA A 35 3.29 42.89 -37.82
N PRO A 36 3.82 43.34 -36.67
CA PRO A 36 5.20 43.05 -36.27
C PRO A 36 5.42 41.54 -36.08
N TYR A 37 6.57 41.05 -36.53
CA TYR A 37 7.00 39.65 -36.45
C TYR A 37 6.86 39.09 -35.03
N GLN A 38 6.01 38.07 -34.85
CA GLN A 38 6.10 37.11 -33.75
C GLN A 38 6.96 35.92 -34.22
N PRO A 39 7.97 35.47 -33.46
CA PRO A 39 8.68 34.26 -33.78
C PRO A 39 7.76 33.04 -33.62
N GLU A 40 7.86 32.13 -34.58
CA GLU A 40 7.12 30.86 -34.65
C GLU A 40 7.43 29.98 -33.42
N PRO A 41 6.43 29.35 -32.78
CA PRO A 41 6.70 28.38 -31.73
C PRO A 41 7.43 27.16 -32.31
N ALA A 42 8.53 26.77 -31.68
CA ALA A 42 9.31 25.60 -32.05
C ALA A 42 8.43 24.34 -32.12
N GLN A 43 8.55 23.58 -33.20
CA GLN A 43 7.88 22.28 -33.31
C GLN A 43 8.47 21.31 -32.26
N PRO A 44 7.64 20.53 -31.56
CA PRO A 44 8.14 19.50 -30.67
C PRO A 44 8.88 18.42 -31.48
N PRO A 45 9.93 17.80 -30.90
CA PRO A 45 10.66 16.74 -31.58
C PRO A 45 9.74 15.55 -31.89
N TYR A 46 9.96 14.95 -33.05
CA TYR A 46 9.29 13.72 -33.52
C TYR A 46 9.40 12.62 -32.44
N GLN A 47 8.26 12.17 -31.90
CA GLN A 47 8.19 10.94 -31.12
C GLN A 47 8.08 9.76 -32.10
N PRO A 48 9.00 8.78 -32.07
CA PRO A 48 8.80 7.54 -32.80
C PRO A 48 7.64 6.74 -32.18
N GLU A 49 6.78 6.16 -33.02
CA GLU A 49 5.67 5.30 -32.61
C GLU A 49 6.16 4.14 -31.72
N PRO A 50 5.36 3.69 -30.73
CA PRO A 50 5.72 2.57 -29.88
C PRO A 50 5.82 1.27 -30.70
N VAL A 51 7.02 0.68 -30.68
CA VAL A 51 7.27 -0.65 -31.25
C VAL A 51 6.47 -1.67 -30.44
N GLN A 52 5.54 -2.36 -31.09
CA GLN A 52 4.83 -3.47 -30.45
C GLN A 52 5.84 -4.55 -30.02
N PRO A 53 5.76 -5.08 -28.78
CA PRO A 53 6.65 -6.14 -28.35
C PRO A 53 6.38 -7.41 -29.19
N PRO A 54 7.43 -8.15 -29.59
CA PRO A 54 7.23 -9.40 -30.32
C PRO A 54 6.49 -10.41 -29.44
N SER A 55 5.48 -11.05 -30.01
CA SER A 55 4.76 -12.17 -29.40
C SER A 55 5.73 -13.30 -29.06
N PHE A 56 5.81 -13.64 -27.78
CA PHE A 56 6.64 -14.73 -27.26
C PHE A 56 5.93 -16.07 -27.54
N ASP A 57 6.54 -16.93 -28.36
CA ASP A 57 6.15 -18.34 -28.47
C ASP A 57 6.94 -19.14 -27.43
N PRO A 58 6.29 -19.68 -26.38
CA PRO A 58 6.98 -20.38 -25.30
C PRO A 58 7.58 -21.75 -25.69
N ASN A 59 7.53 -22.16 -26.96
CA ASN A 59 8.08 -23.46 -27.41
C ASN A 59 9.28 -23.37 -28.39
N ALA A 60 9.87 -22.19 -28.61
CA ALA A 60 11.02 -22.06 -29.52
C ALA A 60 12.38 -22.27 -28.80
N TYR A 61 13.03 -23.40 -29.06
CA TYR A 61 14.43 -23.66 -28.65
C TYR A 61 15.42 -22.78 -29.43
N PRO A 62 16.42 -22.13 -28.79
CA PRO A 62 17.37 -21.29 -29.52
C PRO A 62 18.45 -22.12 -30.24
N GLY A 63 18.47 -22.03 -31.57
CA GLY A 63 19.58 -22.45 -32.42
C GLY A 63 20.67 -21.38 -32.52
N ALA A 64 21.93 -21.81 -32.59
CA ALA A 64 23.13 -20.96 -32.61
C ALA A 64 23.16 -19.93 -33.75
N PRO A 65 23.71 -18.71 -33.54
CA PRO A 65 23.87 -17.73 -34.61
C PRO A 65 25.06 -18.04 -35.53
N ALA A 66 24.84 -17.79 -36.81
CA ALA A 66 25.81 -17.94 -37.90
C ALA A 66 26.92 -16.87 -37.86
N ALA A 67 28.12 -17.29 -38.24
CA ALA A 67 29.34 -16.49 -38.25
C ALA A 67 29.43 -15.49 -39.42
N TYR A 68 29.93 -14.28 -39.14
CA TYR A 68 30.54 -13.38 -40.14
C TYR A 68 32.08 -13.57 -40.13
N PRO A 69 32.75 -13.60 -41.29
CA PRO A 69 34.18 -13.89 -41.37
C PRO A 69 35.05 -12.64 -41.25
N GLY A 70 36.04 -12.68 -40.34
CA GLY A 70 37.24 -11.85 -40.44
C GLY A 70 37.72 -11.21 -39.13
N ALA A 71 38.44 -11.96 -38.29
CA ALA A 71 39.60 -11.52 -37.51
C ALA A 71 40.11 -12.69 -36.64
N ALA A 72 41.43 -12.92 -36.62
CA ALA A 72 42.07 -14.02 -35.92
C ALA A 72 42.11 -13.81 -34.39
N PRO A 73 42.03 -14.88 -33.56
CA PRO A 73 42.05 -14.73 -32.10
C PRO A 73 43.47 -14.80 -31.53
N THR A 74 43.83 -13.82 -30.70
CA THR A 74 44.88 -13.93 -29.69
C THR A 74 44.25 -14.41 -28.38
N ALA A 75 44.72 -15.53 -27.84
CA ALA A 75 44.22 -16.15 -26.63
C ALA A 75 44.65 -15.39 -25.36
N ALA A 76 43.71 -15.14 -24.46
CA ALA A 76 43.93 -14.82 -23.05
C ALA A 76 43.06 -15.75 -22.18
N PRO A 77 43.54 -16.22 -21.00
CA PRO A 77 42.93 -17.33 -20.27
C PRO A 77 41.75 -16.91 -19.37
N ASP A 78 40.79 -17.83 -19.28
CA ASP A 78 39.54 -17.76 -18.51
C ASP A 78 39.77 -17.98 -16.99
N PRO A 79 39.25 -17.12 -16.08
CA PRO A 79 39.54 -17.18 -14.64
C PRO A 79 38.61 -18.07 -13.79
N TYR A 80 37.91 -19.07 -14.36
CA TYR A 80 37.07 -19.99 -13.58
C TYR A 80 37.40 -21.46 -13.83
N ALA A 81 38.58 -21.88 -13.38
CA ALA A 81 38.92 -23.29 -13.20
C ALA A 81 39.01 -23.60 -11.70
N VAL A 82 38.08 -24.41 -11.19
CA VAL A 82 38.08 -24.95 -9.82
C VAL A 82 39.02 -26.15 -9.73
N PRO A 83 39.87 -26.24 -8.70
CA PRO A 83 40.37 -27.53 -8.25
C PRO A 83 40.16 -27.80 -6.75
N GLY A 84 39.54 -28.95 -6.46
CA GLY A 84 40.08 -30.01 -5.57
C GLY A 84 40.29 -29.74 -4.07
N GLN A 85 39.59 -30.54 -3.25
CA GLN A 85 39.75 -30.71 -1.80
C GLN A 85 41.17 -31.09 -1.33
N GLY A 86 41.59 -30.57 -0.17
CA GLY A 86 42.66 -31.16 0.64
C GLY A 86 43.05 -30.39 1.91
N GLY A 87 42.71 -30.93 3.09
CA GLY A 87 43.54 -30.95 4.31
C GLY A 87 43.64 -29.71 5.24
N PRO A 88 43.59 -29.86 6.59
CA PRO A 88 43.50 -28.74 7.53
C PRO A 88 44.85 -28.33 8.13
N GLN A 89 45.16 -27.03 8.28
CA GLN A 89 46.16 -26.55 9.24
C GLN A 89 45.86 -25.18 9.87
N ALA A 90 45.98 -25.21 11.20
CA ALA A 90 46.06 -24.22 12.28
C ALA A 90 46.39 -22.74 11.99
N TYR A 91 45.68 -21.86 12.69
CA TYR A 91 46.05 -20.46 12.95
C TYR A 91 46.68 -20.32 14.35
N PRO A 92 47.74 -19.50 14.54
CA PRO A 92 48.28 -19.20 15.85
C PRO A 92 47.53 -18.06 16.56
N ALA A 93 47.45 -18.18 17.88
CA ALA A 93 46.80 -17.27 18.82
C ALA A 93 47.57 -15.95 19.03
N ALA A 94 46.84 -14.89 19.38
CA ALA A 94 47.36 -13.62 19.90
C ALA A 94 47.00 -13.45 21.40
N PRO A 95 47.78 -12.65 22.17
CA PRO A 95 48.00 -12.88 23.59
C PRO A 95 47.00 -12.19 24.54
N THR A 96 46.77 -12.86 25.68
CA THR A 96 46.04 -12.41 26.88
C THR A 96 46.95 -11.65 27.85
N GLU A 97 46.38 -10.72 28.63
CA GLU A 97 46.70 -10.38 30.05
C GLU A 97 45.72 -9.28 30.57
N PRO A 98 45.51 -9.11 31.91
CA PRO A 98 44.20 -9.33 32.54
C PRO A 98 43.72 -8.17 33.48
N TYR A 99 42.86 -8.50 34.47
CA TYR A 99 42.19 -7.72 35.54
C TYR A 99 40.73 -7.29 35.22
N ALA A 100 39.69 -8.06 35.57
CA ALA A 100 39.09 -8.36 36.90
C ALA A 100 38.40 -7.14 37.54
N ALA A 101 37.21 -7.17 38.14
CA ALA A 101 36.05 -8.06 38.19
C ALA A 101 34.97 -7.28 39.00
N ALA A 102 33.69 -7.33 38.63
CA ALA A 102 32.57 -7.13 39.57
C ALA A 102 31.30 -7.82 39.03
N SER A 103 30.90 -8.88 39.73
CA SER A 103 29.61 -9.61 39.73
C SER A 103 28.43 -8.66 40.05
N ASP A 104 27.17 -8.86 39.66
CA ASP A 104 26.31 -10.07 39.65
C ASP A 104 24.95 -9.73 38.91
N PRO A 105 23.88 -10.55 38.87
CA PRO A 105 23.40 -11.26 37.67
C PRO A 105 21.96 -10.88 37.21
N HIS A 106 21.56 -11.23 35.97
CA HIS A 106 20.22 -11.80 35.68
C HIS A 106 20.08 -12.33 34.23
N ALA A 107 19.85 -13.64 34.15
CA ALA A 107 19.12 -14.46 33.17
C ALA A 107 19.09 -14.09 31.67
N SER A 108 19.78 -14.89 30.87
CA SER A 108 19.69 -15.01 29.40
C SER A 108 18.78 -16.18 28.98
N TYR A 109 17.82 -15.94 28.08
CA TYR A 109 17.12 -16.97 27.30
C TYR A 109 17.87 -17.23 25.98
N PRO A 110 18.03 -18.49 25.52
CA PRO A 110 18.66 -18.80 24.24
C PRO A 110 17.70 -18.74 23.05
N ALA A 111 18.22 -18.22 21.94
CA ALA A 111 17.59 -18.10 20.62
C ALA A 111 17.28 -19.45 19.96
N ALA A 112 16.15 -19.51 19.25
CA ALA A 112 15.75 -20.65 18.43
C ALA A 112 16.26 -20.52 16.97
N PRO A 113 16.70 -21.62 16.32
CA PRO A 113 17.12 -21.59 14.92
C PRO A 113 15.94 -21.73 13.94
N GLN A 114 15.99 -20.94 12.85
CA GLN A 114 15.10 -21.02 11.67
C GLN A 114 15.24 -22.37 10.95
N GLY A 115 14.09 -22.99 10.63
CA GLY A 115 14.00 -24.23 9.84
C GLY A 115 13.27 -24.01 8.51
N ASP A 116 13.83 -24.61 7.46
CA ASP A 116 13.43 -24.60 6.04
C ASP A 116 12.04 -25.24 5.78
N PRO A 117 11.14 -24.66 4.97
CA PRO A 117 9.77 -25.17 4.80
C PRO A 117 9.58 -26.41 3.91
N ASN A 118 10.62 -27.02 3.31
CA ASN A 118 10.44 -28.07 2.29
C ASN A 118 11.16 -29.42 2.55
N ALA A 119 10.87 -30.08 3.68
CA ALA A 119 11.34 -31.46 3.91
C ALA A 119 10.24 -32.39 4.46
N TYR A 120 9.88 -33.42 3.68
CA TYR A 120 8.97 -34.50 4.06
C TYR A 120 9.77 -35.71 4.58
N PRO A 121 9.46 -36.27 5.77
CA PRO A 121 9.95 -37.59 6.17
C PRO A 121 8.87 -38.70 6.05
N PRO A 122 9.24 -39.96 5.74
CA PRO A 122 8.29 -41.04 5.46
C PRO A 122 7.89 -41.90 6.69
N GLY A 123 6.59 -42.18 6.81
CA GLY A 123 5.97 -43.50 7.07
C GLY A 123 6.04 -44.19 8.46
N GLY A 124 4.87 -44.39 9.10
CA GLY A 124 4.56 -45.58 9.93
C GLY A 124 3.91 -45.33 11.31
N PRO A 125 3.00 -46.20 11.82
CA PRO A 125 1.67 -45.76 12.31
C PRO A 125 1.37 -46.00 13.81
N ALA A 126 0.47 -45.20 14.40
CA ALA A 126 -0.32 -45.60 15.58
C ALA A 126 -1.63 -44.78 15.79
N ALA A 127 -2.76 -45.47 15.58
CA ALA A 127 -4.05 -45.43 16.30
C ALA A 127 -4.79 -44.10 16.66
N TYR A 128 -5.95 -43.93 15.99
CA TYR A 128 -7.14 -43.11 16.30
C TYR A 128 -8.01 -43.74 17.44
N PRO A 129 -8.95 -43.04 18.13
CA PRO A 129 -10.22 -42.52 17.53
C PRO A 129 -10.78 -41.21 18.17
N GLY A 130 -11.60 -40.38 17.54
CA GLY A 130 -12.31 -40.49 16.28
C GLY A 130 -13.04 -39.16 15.96
N ALA A 131 -13.24 -38.90 14.68
CA ALA A 131 -14.18 -37.94 14.15
C ALA A 131 -14.87 -38.61 12.96
N ALA A 132 -16.19 -38.67 12.98
CA ALA A 132 -17.00 -39.20 11.89
C ALA A 132 -17.54 -38.04 11.07
N ALA A 133 -17.27 -38.08 9.77
CA ALA A 133 -17.97 -37.35 8.71
C ALA A 133 -18.26 -38.36 7.56
N PRO A 134 -19.02 -38.00 6.51
CA PRO A 134 -20.40 -38.46 6.27
C PRO A 134 -20.47 -39.59 5.22
N GLY A 135 -21.50 -40.45 5.31
CA GLY A 135 -21.70 -41.60 4.42
C GLY A 135 -23.05 -41.60 3.69
N ASP A 136 -22.96 -41.88 2.38
CA ASP A 136 -23.91 -41.83 1.26
C ASP A 136 -25.24 -42.64 1.40
N PRO A 137 -26.36 -42.23 0.76
CA PRO A 137 -27.72 -42.71 1.01
C PRO A 137 -28.19 -44.04 0.36
N ASN A 138 -27.34 -44.96 -0.11
CA ASN A 138 -27.85 -46.18 -0.77
C ASN A 138 -26.96 -47.45 -0.66
N ALA A 139 -26.95 -48.09 0.52
CA ALA A 139 -26.42 -49.46 0.67
C ALA A 139 -27.39 -50.39 1.45
N PRO A 140 -27.80 -51.56 0.90
CA PRO A 140 -28.82 -52.44 1.51
C PRO A 140 -28.32 -53.39 2.62
N TYR A 141 -29.22 -53.66 3.57
CA TYR A 141 -29.13 -54.56 4.74
C TYR A 141 -28.64 -55.99 4.49
N PRO A 142 -28.08 -56.63 5.54
CA PRO A 142 -28.61 -57.95 5.90
C PRO A 142 -28.81 -58.19 7.41
N GLY A 143 -29.89 -58.90 7.75
CA GLY A 143 -29.92 -59.81 8.90
C GLY A 143 -30.87 -59.43 10.04
N ALA A 144 -31.99 -60.15 10.14
CA ALA A 144 -33.13 -59.84 10.99
C ALA A 144 -33.19 -60.69 12.29
N TYR A 145 -33.66 -60.04 13.38
CA TYR A 145 -34.33 -60.52 14.61
C TYR A 145 -33.60 -61.49 15.58
N PRO A 146 -33.78 -61.32 16.92
CA PRO A 146 -35.05 -61.65 17.57
C PRO A 146 -35.69 -60.54 18.43
N ALA A 147 -37.02 -60.65 18.55
CA ALA A 147 -37.88 -59.83 19.37
C ALA A 147 -37.95 -60.32 20.83
N ALA A 148 -37.99 -59.38 21.77
CA ALA A 148 -38.51 -59.52 23.14
C ALA A 148 -39.21 -58.17 23.45
N GLY A 149 -40.45 -58.07 23.92
CA GLY A 149 -41.21 -58.92 24.82
C GLY A 149 -41.54 -58.08 26.05
N PHE A 150 -42.48 -57.13 25.94
CA PHE A 150 -42.95 -56.34 27.09
C PHE A 150 -43.91 -57.16 27.94
N ALA A 151 -43.50 -57.47 29.17
CA ALA A 151 -44.38 -58.00 30.21
C ALA A 151 -44.94 -56.85 31.07
N PRO A 152 -46.23 -56.89 31.46
CA PRO A 152 -46.87 -55.82 32.22
C PRO A 152 -46.56 -55.88 33.73
N ALA A 153 -46.33 -54.72 34.34
CA ALA A 153 -46.17 -54.58 35.79
C ALA A 153 -47.53 -54.50 36.53
N PRO A 154 -47.61 -54.96 37.80
CA PRO A 154 -48.86 -55.26 38.48
C PRO A 154 -49.65 -54.03 38.97
N LYS A 155 -50.99 -54.17 38.95
CA LYS A 155 -51.98 -53.18 39.39
C LYS A 155 -51.97 -53.02 40.91
N LYS A 156 -51.77 -51.79 41.39
CA LYS A 156 -52.04 -51.36 42.78
C LYS A 156 -53.42 -50.69 42.84
N PRO A 157 -54.32 -51.02 43.78
CA PRO A 157 -55.66 -50.41 43.79
C PRO A 157 -55.57 -48.97 44.29
N MET A 158 -55.89 -47.99 43.43
CA MET A 158 -56.07 -46.60 43.85
C MET A 158 -57.42 -46.44 44.57
N SER A 159 -57.38 -45.79 45.73
CA SER A 159 -58.56 -45.38 46.50
C SER A 159 -59.39 -44.35 45.71
N LYS A 160 -60.72 -44.46 45.82
CA LYS A 160 -61.74 -43.67 45.11
C LYS A 160 -61.78 -42.18 45.50
N GLY A 161 -60.67 -41.45 45.32
CA GLY A 161 -60.55 -40.04 45.75
C GLY A 161 -59.84 -39.09 44.77
N LEU A 162 -59.40 -39.55 43.60
CA LEU A 162 -58.63 -38.72 42.64
C LEU A 162 -59.24 -38.73 41.23
N LEU A 163 -60.57 -38.72 41.12
CA LEU A 163 -61.25 -38.61 39.81
C LEU A 163 -61.94 -37.26 39.58
N PHE A 164 -61.86 -36.33 40.55
CA PHE A 164 -62.45 -34.99 40.42
C PHE A 164 -61.41 -33.84 40.37
N GLY A 165 -60.11 -34.14 40.35
CA GLY A 165 -59.04 -33.13 40.26
C GLY A 165 -58.41 -32.97 38.86
N LEU A 166 -58.78 -33.79 37.87
CA LEU A 166 -57.98 -33.97 36.65
C LEU A 166 -58.60 -33.42 35.35
N ILE A 167 -59.75 -32.76 35.42
CA ILE A 167 -60.39 -32.15 34.23
C ILE A 167 -60.16 -30.63 34.15
N GLY A 168 -59.70 -29.99 35.23
CA GLY A 168 -59.35 -28.55 35.24
C GLY A 168 -57.87 -28.22 35.03
N GLY A 169 -56.95 -29.12 35.39
CA GLY A 169 -55.51 -28.83 35.43
C GLY A 169 -54.72 -29.22 34.16
N GLY A 170 -55.21 -30.20 33.38
CA GLY A 170 -54.48 -30.70 32.22
C GLY A 170 -54.38 -29.69 31.07
N ALA A 171 -55.44 -28.92 30.82
CA ALA A 171 -55.45 -27.89 29.79
C ALA A 171 -54.51 -26.73 30.14
N VAL A 172 -54.42 -26.34 31.42
CA VAL A 172 -53.55 -25.24 31.86
C VAL A 172 -52.08 -25.63 31.80
N VAL A 173 -51.72 -26.87 32.17
CA VAL A 173 -50.32 -27.34 32.09
C VAL A 173 -49.89 -27.54 30.63
N VAL A 174 -50.76 -28.06 29.76
CA VAL A 174 -50.45 -28.19 28.33
C VAL A 174 -50.36 -26.81 27.65
N LEU A 175 -51.25 -25.86 28.00
CA LEU A 175 -51.14 -24.49 27.51
C LEU A 175 -49.94 -23.74 28.08
N ALA A 176 -49.51 -24.02 29.32
CA ALA A 176 -48.32 -23.43 29.92
C ALA A 176 -47.03 -24.01 29.33
N ILE A 177 -46.99 -25.29 28.97
CA ILE A 177 -45.87 -25.91 28.25
C ILE A 177 -45.86 -25.44 26.80
N ALA A 178 -47.02 -25.37 26.13
CA ALA A 178 -47.13 -24.80 24.80
C ALA A 178 -46.74 -23.32 24.79
N ALA A 179 -47.15 -22.52 25.79
CA ALA A 179 -46.70 -21.14 25.95
C ALA A 179 -45.19 -21.09 26.29
N ALA A 180 -44.66 -21.93 27.16
CA ALA A 180 -43.23 -21.95 27.48
C ALA A 180 -42.34 -22.40 26.31
N VAL A 181 -42.88 -23.13 25.33
CA VAL A 181 -42.18 -23.52 24.09
C VAL A 181 -42.42 -22.53 22.96
N ILE A 182 -43.64 -22.00 22.82
CA ILE A 182 -44.03 -21.06 21.74
C ILE A 182 -43.55 -19.64 22.06
N VAL A 183 -43.62 -19.19 23.32
CA VAL A 183 -43.19 -17.84 23.71
C VAL A 183 -41.72 -17.61 23.35
N PRO A 184 -40.72 -18.44 23.71
CA PRO A 184 -39.35 -18.21 23.28
C PRO A 184 -39.09 -18.45 21.78
N ILE A 185 -40.07 -18.95 21.00
CA ILE A 185 -39.98 -19.05 19.53
C ILE A 185 -40.61 -17.80 18.87
N VAL A 186 -41.64 -17.23 19.46
CA VAL A 186 -42.38 -16.05 18.95
C VAL A 186 -41.83 -14.74 19.53
N THR A 187 -41.09 -14.77 20.63
CA THR A 187 -40.42 -13.60 21.25
C THR A 187 -38.91 -13.58 21.03
N ARG A 188 -38.37 -14.43 20.14
CA ARG A 188 -37.03 -14.18 19.60
C ARG A 188 -37.15 -12.92 18.74
N PRO A 189 -36.38 -11.85 19.04
CA PRO A 189 -36.29 -10.75 18.09
C PRO A 189 -35.91 -11.35 16.74
N ALA A 190 -36.62 -10.97 15.68
CA ALA A 190 -36.26 -11.39 14.34
C ALA A 190 -34.81 -10.93 14.10
N LYS A 191 -33.95 -11.83 13.64
CA LYS A 191 -32.62 -11.39 13.17
C LYS A 191 -32.85 -10.36 12.06
N PRO A 192 -32.16 -9.21 12.08
CA PRO A 192 -32.29 -8.22 11.00
C PRO A 192 -31.96 -8.89 9.67
N SER A 193 -32.65 -8.49 8.60
CA SER A 193 -32.28 -8.93 7.25
C SER A 193 -30.91 -8.36 6.85
N ALA A 194 -30.27 -8.91 5.83
CA ALA A 194 -29.00 -8.38 5.34
C ALA A 194 -29.14 -6.91 4.89
N SER A 195 -30.26 -6.57 4.23
CA SER A 195 -30.58 -5.18 3.86
C SER A 195 -30.69 -4.26 5.06
N GLU A 196 -31.42 -4.67 6.11
CA GLU A 196 -31.55 -3.89 7.34
C GLU A 196 -30.20 -3.74 8.05
N TYR A 197 -29.34 -4.75 7.98
CA TYR A 197 -28.00 -4.73 8.56
C TYR A 197 -27.08 -3.72 7.86
N VAL A 198 -27.07 -3.73 6.52
CA VAL A 198 -26.31 -2.76 5.69
C VAL A 198 -26.86 -1.34 5.85
N GLU A 199 -28.18 -1.16 5.94
CA GLU A 199 -28.79 0.15 6.19
C GLU A 199 -28.32 0.73 7.53
N GLN A 200 -28.28 -0.09 8.58
CA GLN A 200 -27.83 0.32 9.90
C GLN A 200 -26.33 0.64 9.93
N TYR A 201 -25.51 -0.12 9.21
CA TYR A 201 -24.09 0.18 9.03
C TYR A 201 -23.86 1.55 8.39
N LEU A 202 -24.45 1.78 7.20
CA LEU A 202 -24.30 3.06 6.50
C LEU A 202 -24.90 4.24 7.29
N THR A 203 -25.96 3.99 8.06
CA THR A 203 -26.53 5.01 8.97
C THR A 203 -25.56 5.33 10.11
N ALA A 204 -24.91 4.32 10.72
CA ALA A 204 -23.91 4.54 11.76
C ALA A 204 -22.73 5.37 11.22
N LEU A 205 -22.27 5.10 9.99
CA LEU A 205 -21.27 5.92 9.32
C LEU A 205 -21.74 7.36 9.11
N ALA A 206 -22.95 7.55 8.58
CA ALA A 206 -23.50 8.89 8.32
C ALA A 206 -23.73 9.71 9.60
N ASP A 207 -24.02 9.04 10.73
CA ASP A 207 -24.19 9.65 12.05
C ASP A 207 -22.85 9.90 12.77
N GLY A 208 -21.73 9.40 12.23
CA GLY A 208 -20.40 9.53 12.84
C GLY A 208 -20.16 8.57 14.01
N ASP A 209 -20.92 7.49 14.10
CA ASP A 209 -20.85 6.48 15.17
C ASP A 209 -19.91 5.33 14.78
N ALA A 210 -18.60 5.60 14.85
CA ALA A 210 -17.56 4.63 14.47
C ALA A 210 -17.60 3.36 15.33
N GLU A 211 -17.84 3.49 16.64
CA GLU A 211 -17.93 2.36 17.57
C GLU A 211 -19.08 1.43 17.20
N LYS A 212 -20.21 1.98 16.76
CA LYS A 212 -21.32 1.17 16.27
C LYS A 212 -21.04 0.62 14.89
N ALA A 213 -20.46 1.41 13.99
CA ALA A 213 -20.15 0.99 12.62
C ALA A 213 -19.24 -0.23 12.58
N VAL A 214 -18.20 -0.27 13.43
CA VAL A 214 -17.25 -1.40 13.48
C VAL A 214 -17.91 -2.71 13.92
N THR A 215 -19.05 -2.66 14.62
CA THR A 215 -19.78 -3.89 15.02
C THR A 215 -20.48 -4.60 13.86
N TYR A 216 -20.69 -3.91 12.73
CA TYR A 216 -21.36 -4.49 11.57
C TYR A 216 -20.41 -5.17 10.59
N VAL A 217 -19.11 -4.90 10.69
CA VAL A 217 -18.12 -5.29 9.68
C VAL A 217 -17.15 -6.32 10.22
N GLU A 218 -16.57 -7.09 9.31
CA GLU A 218 -15.47 -7.96 9.65
C GLU A 218 -14.16 -7.16 9.65
N ASN A 219 -13.39 -7.24 10.73
CA ASN A 219 -12.08 -6.59 10.83
C ASN A 219 -11.01 -7.63 11.16
N TYR A 220 -10.09 -7.85 10.22
CA TYR A 220 -8.94 -8.73 10.38
C TYR A 220 -7.61 -7.98 10.58
N GLY A 221 -7.64 -6.64 10.51
CA GLY A 221 -6.44 -5.79 10.57
C GLY A 221 -6.44 -4.83 11.76
N GLY A 222 -5.58 -3.81 11.66
CA GLY A 222 -5.47 -2.73 12.64
C GLY A 222 -6.69 -1.80 12.61
N ASP A 223 -7.06 -1.27 13.77
CA ASP A 223 -8.18 -0.35 13.99
C ASP A 223 -7.73 1.12 14.15
N ASP A 224 -6.46 1.43 13.87
CA ASP A 224 -5.83 2.74 14.11
C ASP A 224 -6.61 3.92 13.48
N LEU A 225 -7.21 3.70 12.29
CA LEU A 225 -8.01 4.70 11.59
C LEU A 225 -9.53 4.46 11.66
N LEU A 226 -9.99 3.41 12.35
CA LEU A 226 -11.42 3.10 12.53
C LEU A 226 -12.01 3.82 13.74
N THR A 227 -11.63 5.09 13.94
CA THR A 227 -11.96 5.87 15.13
C THR A 227 -13.04 6.91 14.87
N ALA A 228 -13.72 7.35 15.93
CA ALA A 228 -14.73 8.40 15.85
C ALA A 228 -14.18 9.74 15.35
N ASP A 229 -12.94 10.08 15.70
CA ASP A 229 -12.31 11.33 15.26
C ASP A 229 -11.99 11.30 13.76
N VAL A 230 -11.44 10.20 13.25
CA VAL A 230 -11.16 10.02 11.81
C VAL A 230 -12.45 10.05 10.99
N LEU A 231 -13.49 9.35 11.44
CA LEU A 231 -14.80 9.35 10.77
C LEU A 231 -15.45 10.75 10.81
N LYS A 232 -15.33 11.46 11.93
CA LYS A 232 -15.85 12.82 12.05
C LYS A 232 -15.18 13.79 11.09
N GLU A 233 -13.85 13.76 10.97
CA GLU A 233 -13.15 14.58 9.97
C GLU A 233 -13.52 14.17 8.54
N SER A 234 -13.65 12.86 8.28
CA SER A 234 -14.14 12.33 7.00
C SER A 234 -15.49 12.92 6.61
N LEU A 235 -16.46 12.95 7.53
CA LEU A 235 -17.79 13.53 7.30
C LEU A 235 -17.79 15.05 7.10
N LYS A 236 -16.77 15.77 7.61
CA LYS A 236 -16.62 17.21 7.32
C LYS A 236 -16.13 17.44 5.90
N LEU A 237 -15.25 16.57 5.40
CA LEU A 237 -14.72 16.63 4.04
C LEU A 237 -15.78 16.16 3.02
N GLY A 238 -16.48 15.07 3.33
CA GLY A 238 -17.53 14.51 2.49
C GLY A 238 -18.58 13.77 3.32
N LYS A 239 -19.76 14.38 3.46
CA LYS A 239 -20.87 13.76 4.20
C LYS A 239 -21.38 12.51 3.49
N ILE A 240 -21.64 11.44 4.25
CA ILE A 240 -22.39 10.28 3.76
C ILE A 240 -23.90 10.57 3.84
N ASP A 241 -24.60 10.54 2.71
CA ASP A 241 -26.04 10.81 2.65
C ASP A 241 -26.75 10.04 1.52
N LYS A 242 -28.06 10.29 1.38
CA LYS A 242 -28.94 9.71 0.33
C LYS A 242 -28.89 8.19 0.22
N ILE A 243 -28.68 7.49 1.34
CA ILE A 243 -28.63 6.04 1.42
C ILE A 243 -29.94 5.44 0.90
N LYS A 244 -29.81 4.49 -0.03
CA LYS A 244 -30.90 3.66 -0.54
C LYS A 244 -30.39 2.24 -0.62
N VAL A 245 -31.04 1.35 0.12
CA VAL A 245 -30.75 -0.08 0.10
C VAL A 245 -31.70 -0.77 -0.89
N GLY A 246 -31.10 -1.57 -1.77
CA GLY A 246 -31.75 -2.34 -2.81
C GLY A 246 -32.28 -3.67 -2.30
N LYS A 247 -32.46 -4.62 -3.22
CA LYS A 247 -32.89 -5.98 -2.88
C LYS A 247 -31.68 -6.87 -2.60
N GLU A 248 -31.91 -7.84 -1.74
CA GLU A 248 -30.97 -8.94 -1.49
C GLU A 248 -30.91 -9.86 -2.72
N SER A 249 -29.70 -10.29 -3.05
CA SER A 249 -29.42 -11.36 -4.01
C SER A 249 -28.51 -12.41 -3.41
N GLU A 250 -28.52 -13.61 -3.97
CA GLU A 250 -27.57 -14.65 -3.62
C GLU A 250 -26.25 -14.35 -4.33
N GLY A 251 -25.16 -14.27 -3.56
CA GLY A 251 -23.82 -14.06 -4.09
C GLY A 251 -23.08 -15.37 -4.39
N GLU A 252 -21.79 -15.25 -4.69
CA GLU A 252 -20.94 -16.40 -4.97
C GLU A 252 -20.44 -17.03 -3.67
N TYR A 253 -20.50 -18.36 -3.54
CA TYR A 253 -20.14 -19.08 -2.30
C TYR A 253 -21.16 -18.97 -1.14
N GLY A 254 -22.37 -18.45 -1.40
CA GLY A 254 -23.50 -18.51 -0.48
C GLY A 254 -23.63 -17.31 0.47
N ASP A 255 -22.95 -16.21 0.16
CA ASP A 255 -23.14 -14.91 0.78
C ASP A 255 -24.47 -14.26 0.32
N THR A 256 -24.95 -13.30 1.11
CA THR A 256 -26.07 -12.45 0.73
C THR A 256 -25.55 -11.11 0.26
N GLN A 257 -25.79 -10.79 -1.01
CA GLN A 257 -25.40 -9.53 -1.63
C GLN A 257 -26.48 -8.48 -1.44
N VAL A 258 -26.08 -7.27 -1.08
CA VAL A 258 -26.97 -6.13 -0.88
C VAL A 258 -26.51 -4.96 -1.75
N ALA A 259 -27.23 -4.71 -2.84
CA ALA A 259 -26.99 -3.54 -3.68
C ALA A 259 -27.40 -2.25 -2.94
N VAL A 260 -26.56 -1.24 -2.96
CA VAL A 260 -26.81 0.07 -2.34
C VAL A 260 -26.43 1.22 -3.26
N THR A 261 -27.12 2.34 -3.06
CA THR A 261 -26.68 3.63 -3.59
C THR A 261 -26.67 4.67 -2.49
N PHE A 262 -25.63 5.49 -2.44
CA PHE A 262 -25.49 6.59 -1.48
C PHE A 262 -24.57 7.66 -2.07
N THR A 263 -24.32 8.74 -1.34
CA THR A 263 -23.36 9.78 -1.72
C THR A 263 -22.33 9.98 -0.62
N ILE A 264 -21.08 10.24 -1.00
CA ILE A 264 -20.00 10.71 -0.12
C ILE A 264 -19.58 12.09 -0.64
N GLY A 265 -19.97 13.14 0.08
CA GLY A 265 -19.90 14.50 -0.46
C GLY A 265 -20.74 14.62 -1.73
N ASP A 266 -20.10 15.01 -2.83
CA ASP A 266 -20.74 15.12 -4.14
C ASP A 266 -20.62 13.84 -4.99
N THR A 267 -19.85 12.84 -4.54
CA THR A 267 -19.62 11.59 -5.25
C THR A 267 -20.77 10.62 -5.04
N LYS A 268 -21.44 10.22 -6.12
CA LYS A 268 -22.45 9.16 -6.07
C LYS A 268 -21.75 7.79 -6.06
N VAL A 269 -22.08 6.98 -5.05
CA VAL A 269 -21.62 5.59 -4.93
C VAL A 269 -22.75 4.65 -5.32
N ASP A 270 -22.40 3.64 -6.11
CA ASP A 270 -23.25 2.51 -6.51
C ASP A 270 -22.40 1.25 -6.30
N ARG A 271 -22.71 0.47 -5.27
CA ARG A 271 -21.93 -0.73 -4.93
C ARG A 271 -22.81 -1.82 -4.32
N THR A 272 -22.26 -3.01 -4.25
CA THR A 272 -22.84 -4.14 -3.54
C THR A 272 -22.00 -4.42 -2.30
N PHE A 273 -22.65 -4.78 -1.20
CA PHE A 273 -21.99 -5.31 0.00
C PHE A 273 -22.26 -6.81 0.12
N ASP A 274 -21.25 -7.56 0.55
CA ASP A 274 -21.32 -8.99 0.81
C ASP A 274 -21.56 -9.24 2.30
N VAL A 275 -22.69 -9.88 2.61
CA VAL A 275 -23.13 -10.12 3.99
C VAL A 275 -23.12 -11.62 4.29
N ASN A 276 -22.36 -12.00 5.30
CA ASN A 276 -22.23 -13.37 5.76
C ASN A 276 -22.70 -13.54 7.21
N PRO A 277 -23.04 -14.76 7.64
CA PRO A 277 -23.01 -15.08 9.06
C PRO A 277 -21.62 -14.79 9.63
N SER A 278 -21.55 -14.20 10.82
CA SER A 278 -20.30 -14.05 11.57
C SER A 278 -19.58 -15.39 11.73
N TYR A 279 -18.28 -15.38 12.07
CA TYR A 279 -17.48 -16.58 12.27
C TYR A 279 -18.11 -17.60 13.26
N ASP A 280 -18.80 -17.12 14.29
CA ASP A 280 -19.50 -17.97 15.26
C ASP A 280 -20.93 -18.39 14.84
N GLY A 281 -21.39 -17.91 13.67
CA GLY A 281 -22.69 -18.17 13.08
C GLY A 281 -23.86 -17.53 13.82
N THR A 282 -23.59 -16.67 14.81
CA THR A 282 -24.63 -16.12 15.68
C THR A 282 -25.21 -14.80 15.18
N GLU A 283 -24.44 -14.01 14.42
CA GLU A 283 -24.80 -12.68 13.92
C GLU A 283 -24.52 -12.56 12.41
N LEU A 284 -24.87 -11.43 11.81
CA LEU A 284 -24.46 -11.08 10.44
C LEU A 284 -23.19 -10.24 10.50
N THR A 285 -22.39 -10.27 9.44
CA THR A 285 -21.23 -9.39 9.25
C THR A 285 -21.15 -8.95 7.80
N ILE A 286 -20.71 -7.73 7.57
CA ILE A 286 -20.41 -7.19 6.25
C ILE A 286 -18.92 -7.40 6.01
N VAL A 287 -18.60 -8.24 5.02
CA VAL A 287 -17.24 -8.73 4.78
C VAL A 287 -16.38 -7.67 4.12
N ASP A 288 -16.95 -6.92 3.18
CA ASP A 288 -16.32 -5.86 2.38
C ASP A 288 -16.73 -4.45 2.85
N GLY A 289 -17.11 -4.36 4.13
CA GLY A 289 -17.58 -3.12 4.76
C GLY A 289 -16.46 -2.11 4.97
N LEU A 290 -15.24 -2.58 5.21
CA LEU A 290 -14.03 -1.78 5.37
C LEU A 290 -13.26 -1.70 4.05
N VAL A 291 -12.48 -0.64 3.89
CA VAL A 291 -11.62 -0.44 2.72
C VAL A 291 -10.15 -0.55 3.13
N SER A 292 -9.39 -1.35 2.41
CA SER A 292 -7.96 -1.57 2.60
C SER A 292 -7.16 -0.38 2.08
N PHE A 293 -6.84 0.56 2.97
CA PHE A 293 -6.05 1.74 2.69
C PHE A 293 -4.56 1.37 2.65
N SER A 294 -4.07 1.09 1.44
CA SER A 294 -2.70 0.65 1.16
C SER A 294 -2.07 1.51 0.06
N GLY A 295 -0.75 1.42 -0.11
CA GLY A 295 -0.02 2.19 -1.14
C GLY A 295 0.69 3.45 -0.64
N LEU A 296 0.77 3.64 0.68
CA LEU A 296 1.38 4.81 1.33
C LEU A 296 2.91 4.69 1.49
N TYR A 297 3.56 4.00 0.56
CA TYR A 297 5.00 3.77 0.58
C TYR A 297 5.77 5.10 0.40
N GLY A 298 6.91 5.22 1.09
CA GLY A 298 7.77 6.40 1.01
C GLY A 298 7.46 7.48 2.03
N PHE A 299 6.32 7.39 2.73
CA PHE A 299 5.96 8.31 3.81
C PHE A 299 6.60 7.97 5.17
N GLU A 300 7.44 6.92 5.23
CA GLU A 300 8.10 6.53 6.48
C GLU A 300 8.96 7.68 7.03
N GLY A 301 8.80 7.96 8.33
CA GLY A 301 9.55 9.04 8.99
C GLY A 301 9.04 10.45 8.68
N LEU A 302 8.00 10.61 7.85
CA LEU A 302 7.38 11.91 7.53
C LEU A 302 6.18 12.24 8.42
N GLY A 303 5.87 11.41 9.42
CA GLY A 303 4.73 11.62 10.31
C GLY A 303 3.42 11.72 9.54
N LEU A 304 3.15 10.74 8.68
CA LEU A 304 1.94 10.71 7.87
C LEU A 304 0.70 10.74 8.77
N THR A 305 -0.24 11.60 8.40
CA THR A 305 -1.56 11.65 9.02
C THR A 305 -2.64 11.46 7.97
N VAL A 306 -3.69 10.73 8.35
CA VAL A 306 -4.93 10.59 7.60
C VAL A 306 -6.04 11.17 8.45
N ASN A 307 -6.68 12.22 7.94
CA ASN A 307 -7.70 12.98 8.68
C ASN A 307 -7.21 13.45 10.07
N GLY A 308 -5.92 13.78 10.18
CA GLY A 308 -5.28 14.28 11.40
C GLY A 308 -4.90 13.20 12.42
N ALA A 309 -5.24 11.93 12.20
CA ALA A 309 -4.72 10.81 12.98
C ALA A 309 -3.43 10.29 12.36
N GLU A 310 -2.47 9.87 13.18
CA GLU A 310 -1.25 9.20 12.71
C GLU A 310 -1.64 7.89 11.99
N ALA A 311 -1.07 7.68 10.80
CA ALA A 311 -1.37 6.53 9.97
C ALA A 311 -0.12 5.67 9.76
N PRO A 312 -0.24 4.33 9.88
CA PRO A 312 0.83 3.44 9.46
C PRO A 312 1.02 3.50 7.94
N THR A 313 2.22 3.20 7.45
CA THR A 313 2.57 3.32 6.02
C THR A 313 2.43 2.01 5.23
N ASP A 314 2.12 0.89 5.88
CA ASP A 314 1.95 -0.41 5.25
C ASP A 314 0.52 -0.61 4.74
N SER A 315 -0.40 -1.02 5.61
CA SER A 315 -1.80 -1.28 5.28
C SER A 315 -2.67 -1.08 6.51
N VAL A 316 -3.72 -0.29 6.37
CA VAL A 316 -4.69 -0.02 7.43
C VAL A 316 -6.10 -0.06 6.86
N TYR A 317 -7.09 -0.35 7.70
CA TYR A 317 -8.48 -0.28 7.29
C TYR A 317 -9.09 1.08 7.60
N VAL A 318 -9.92 1.55 6.69
CA VAL A 318 -10.74 2.74 6.87
C VAL A 318 -12.21 2.43 6.55
N PHE A 319 -13.13 3.24 7.08
CA PHE A 319 -14.53 3.19 6.64
C PHE A 319 -14.67 3.79 5.22
N PRO A 320 -15.76 3.53 4.48
CA PRO A 320 -16.11 4.35 3.33
C PRO A 320 -16.21 5.83 3.75
N GLY A 321 -15.57 6.74 3.03
CA GLY A 321 -15.49 8.14 3.42
C GLY A 321 -14.59 9.03 2.56
N THR A 322 -14.28 10.22 3.05
CA THR A 322 -13.31 11.14 2.42
C THR A 322 -12.10 11.30 3.33
N TYR A 323 -10.91 11.18 2.75
CA TYR A 323 -9.64 11.12 3.48
C TYR A 323 -8.67 12.17 2.97
N GLN A 324 -8.16 12.97 3.90
CA GLN A 324 -7.09 13.93 3.66
C GLN A 324 -5.78 13.38 4.21
N LEU A 325 -4.78 13.24 3.36
CA LEU A 325 -3.40 12.97 3.76
C LEU A 325 -2.65 14.27 4.08
N ALA A 326 -1.78 14.21 5.07
CA ALA A 326 -0.82 15.28 5.37
C ALA A 326 0.48 14.71 5.98
N VAL A 327 1.59 15.42 5.80
CA VAL A 327 2.89 15.12 6.40
C VAL A 327 3.24 16.14 7.48
N GLY A 328 4.05 15.73 8.45
CA GLY A 328 4.46 16.58 9.57
C GLY A 328 5.49 17.65 9.19
N PRO A 329 6.64 17.29 8.58
CA PRO A 329 7.70 18.23 8.26
C PRO A 329 7.31 19.20 7.13
N GLU A 330 7.49 20.50 7.35
CA GLU A 330 7.24 21.55 6.33
C GLU A 330 8.16 21.46 5.11
N GLN A 331 9.26 20.72 5.25
CA GLN A 331 10.22 20.44 4.18
C GLN A 331 9.61 19.51 3.11
N PHE A 332 8.51 18.84 3.42
CA PHE A 332 7.83 17.94 2.50
C PHE A 332 6.44 18.47 2.14
N ALA A 333 6.03 18.11 0.94
CA ALA A 333 4.70 18.26 0.42
C ALA A 333 4.23 16.93 -0.16
N ILE A 334 2.95 16.85 -0.50
CA ILE A 334 2.35 15.70 -1.16
C ILE A 334 2.16 16.05 -2.64
N GLU A 335 2.77 15.27 -3.52
CA GLU A 335 2.45 15.25 -4.95
C GLU A 335 1.21 14.38 -5.17
N GLY A 336 0.35 14.79 -6.11
CA GLY A 336 -0.93 14.12 -6.39
C GLY A 336 -2.09 14.71 -5.58
N GLU A 337 -3.23 14.02 -5.62
CA GLU A 337 -4.43 14.43 -4.91
C GLU A 337 -4.35 13.98 -3.43
N SER A 338 -4.17 14.94 -2.53
CA SER A 338 -4.06 14.67 -1.09
C SER A 338 -5.41 14.45 -0.40
N THR A 339 -6.54 14.68 -1.09
CA THR A 339 -7.89 14.46 -0.57
C THR A 339 -8.63 13.49 -1.47
N LEU A 340 -8.95 12.29 -1.01
CA LEU A 340 -9.61 11.27 -1.84
C LEU A 340 -10.93 10.81 -1.24
N VAL A 341 -11.88 10.50 -2.11
CA VAL A 341 -13.12 9.80 -1.75
C VAL A 341 -12.88 8.31 -1.94
N VAL A 342 -13.08 7.53 -0.88
CA VAL A 342 -12.86 6.09 -0.87
C VAL A 342 -14.16 5.41 -0.48
N ALA A 343 -14.79 4.72 -1.42
CA ALA A 343 -16.00 3.98 -1.18
C ALA A 343 -15.77 2.46 -1.13
N SER A 344 -14.73 1.95 -1.79
CA SER A 344 -14.36 0.54 -1.97
C SER A 344 -12.85 0.39 -2.22
N ASP A 345 -12.32 -0.85 -2.20
CA ASP A 345 -10.90 -1.11 -2.43
C ASP A 345 -10.41 -0.59 -3.81
N ASP A 346 -11.27 -0.61 -4.83
CA ASP A 346 -10.94 -0.09 -6.17
C ASP A 346 -10.60 1.41 -6.15
N ASP A 347 -11.17 2.18 -5.21
CA ASP A 347 -10.91 3.63 -5.10
C ASP A 347 -9.51 3.93 -4.53
N THR A 348 -8.83 2.93 -3.97
CA THR A 348 -7.49 3.08 -3.38
C THR A 348 -6.37 3.08 -4.41
N GLU A 349 -6.66 2.79 -5.69
CA GLU A 349 -5.67 2.90 -6.76
C GLU A 349 -5.04 4.30 -6.86
N ALA A 350 -5.82 5.35 -6.53
CA ALA A 350 -5.35 6.74 -6.52
C ALA A 350 -4.21 6.97 -5.51
N LEU A 351 -4.10 6.16 -4.44
CA LEU A 351 -3.03 6.29 -3.45
C LEU A 351 -1.65 5.98 -4.01
N TYR A 352 -1.53 5.19 -5.08
CA TYR A 352 -0.24 4.90 -5.73
C TYR A 352 0.33 6.11 -6.49
N GLU A 353 -0.50 7.10 -6.81
CA GLU A 353 -0.08 8.36 -7.42
C GLU A 353 0.38 9.38 -6.38
N VAL A 354 0.03 9.17 -5.11
CA VAL A 354 0.34 10.07 -4.00
C VAL A 354 1.77 9.80 -3.50
N LYS A 355 2.62 10.82 -3.52
CA LYS A 355 4.03 10.67 -3.13
C LYS A 355 4.52 11.85 -2.31
N PRO A 356 5.43 11.63 -1.34
CA PRO A 356 6.10 12.72 -0.69
C PRO A 356 7.14 13.32 -1.65
N ILE A 357 7.08 14.64 -1.78
CA ILE A 357 8.06 15.42 -2.53
C ILE A 357 8.64 16.51 -1.63
N LEU A 358 9.79 17.04 -2.02
CA LEU A 358 10.38 18.18 -1.32
C LEU A 358 9.57 19.44 -1.62
N SER A 359 9.25 20.21 -0.58
CA SER A 359 8.64 21.53 -0.74
C SER A 359 9.70 22.57 -1.17
N GLU A 360 9.27 23.78 -1.52
CA GLU A 360 10.21 24.90 -1.76
C GLU A 360 11.06 25.20 -0.51
N ALA A 361 10.45 25.09 0.67
CA ALA A 361 11.13 25.26 1.95
C ALA A 361 12.16 24.12 2.18
N GLY A 362 11.79 22.88 1.88
CA GLY A 362 12.71 21.73 1.96
C GLY A 362 13.89 21.86 1.00
N THR A 363 13.63 22.29 -0.24
CA THR A 363 14.68 22.51 -1.26
C THR A 363 15.67 23.57 -0.80
N THR A 364 15.15 24.67 -0.24
CA THR A 364 15.98 25.75 0.31
C THR A 364 16.80 25.24 1.50
N SER A 365 16.14 24.56 2.45
CA SER A 365 16.81 24.01 3.64
C SER A 365 17.91 23.02 3.29
N PHE A 366 17.69 22.13 2.32
CA PHE A 366 18.70 21.18 1.85
C PHE A 366 19.91 21.91 1.29
N ARG A 367 19.70 22.87 0.37
CA ARG A 367 20.79 23.66 -0.22
C ARG A 367 21.59 24.41 0.84
N GLU A 368 20.93 25.01 1.82
CA GLU A 368 21.59 25.73 2.91
C GLU A 368 22.45 24.82 3.79
N LEU A 369 21.92 23.64 4.17
CA LEU A 369 22.65 22.65 4.95
C LEU A 369 23.89 22.15 4.19
N VAL A 370 23.74 21.78 2.92
CA VAL A 370 24.86 21.32 2.08
C VAL A 370 25.90 22.40 1.91
N LYS A 371 25.50 23.64 1.60
CA LYS A 371 26.42 24.77 1.46
C LYS A 371 27.19 25.05 2.75
N ALA A 372 26.51 25.06 3.89
CA ALA A 372 27.14 25.29 5.18
C ALA A 372 28.16 24.19 5.50
N SER A 373 27.77 22.92 5.38
CA SER A 373 28.65 21.78 5.64
C SER A 373 29.86 21.74 4.68
N PHE A 374 29.64 22.01 3.39
CA PHE A 374 30.72 22.04 2.41
C PHE A 374 31.68 23.21 2.65
N ALA A 375 31.19 24.38 3.06
CA ALA A 375 32.04 25.51 3.42
C ALA A 375 32.95 25.19 4.62
N GLU A 376 32.47 24.42 5.61
CA GLU A 376 33.31 23.93 6.71
C GLU A 376 34.44 23.03 6.20
N CYS A 377 34.15 22.11 5.28
CA CYS A 377 35.17 21.28 4.64
C CYS A 377 36.22 22.10 3.88
N LEU A 378 35.81 23.11 3.12
CA LEU A 378 36.73 23.97 2.38
C LEU A 378 37.69 24.71 3.33
N ALA A 379 37.24 25.04 4.54
CA ALA A 379 38.05 25.69 5.56
C ALA A 379 39.02 24.73 6.28
N MET A 380 38.82 23.41 6.19
CA MET A 380 39.71 22.41 6.80
C MET A 380 41.05 22.33 6.06
N LYS A 381 42.13 22.29 6.83
CA LYS A 381 43.50 22.11 6.32
C LYS A 381 44.04 20.69 6.47
N THR A 382 43.22 19.79 6.99
CA THR A 382 43.56 18.38 7.20
C THR A 382 43.66 17.64 5.88
N LEU A 383 44.43 16.55 5.88
CA LEU A 383 44.55 15.69 4.70
C LEU A 383 43.22 15.09 4.25
N ASP A 384 42.35 14.76 5.21
CA ASP A 384 41.03 14.16 4.97
C ASP A 384 39.92 15.04 5.54
N THR A 385 38.72 14.98 4.94
CA THR A 385 37.53 15.74 5.41
C THR A 385 36.28 14.86 5.41
N PRO A 386 35.24 15.22 6.19
CA PRO A 386 33.98 14.48 6.19
C PRO A 386 33.33 14.40 4.80
N CYS A 387 33.45 15.44 3.97
CA CYS A 387 32.87 15.50 2.64
C CYS A 387 33.78 14.92 1.53
N GLY A 388 34.76 14.10 1.90
CA GLY A 388 35.75 13.55 0.96
C GLY A 388 36.94 14.47 0.78
N MET A 389 37.37 14.68 -0.46
CA MET A 389 38.58 15.46 -0.77
C MET A 389 39.81 14.97 -0.01
N ASN A 390 39.88 13.65 0.17
CA ASN A 390 40.89 12.96 0.94
C ASN A 390 42.20 12.88 0.17
N THR A 391 43.28 13.25 0.85
CA THR A 391 44.63 13.31 0.28
C THR A 391 45.61 12.45 1.05
N SER A 392 45.23 11.87 2.20
CA SER A 392 46.15 11.15 3.10
C SER A 392 46.87 9.96 2.45
N THR A 393 46.25 9.31 1.47
CA THR A 393 46.81 8.16 0.77
C THR A 393 47.56 8.53 -0.51
N MET A 394 47.63 9.80 -0.87
CA MET A 394 48.32 10.25 -2.08
C MET A 394 49.84 10.16 -1.87
N SER A 395 50.55 9.63 -2.87
CA SER A 395 52.01 9.71 -2.92
C SER A 395 52.49 9.72 -4.36
N GLN A 396 53.49 10.55 -4.63
CA GLN A 396 54.12 10.65 -5.95
C GLN A 396 55.62 10.87 -5.77
N ASP A 397 56.45 10.10 -6.46
CA ASP A 397 57.91 10.24 -6.46
C ASP A 397 58.56 10.32 -5.06
N GLY A 398 57.98 9.59 -4.11
CA GLY A 398 58.44 9.56 -2.71
C GLY A 398 58.02 10.76 -1.87
N TYR A 399 57.23 11.69 -2.42
CA TYR A 399 56.58 12.76 -1.67
C TYR A 399 55.29 12.25 -1.02
N THR A 400 55.09 12.64 0.24
CA THR A 400 53.87 12.39 1.02
C THR A 400 53.26 13.72 1.46
N PRO A 401 51.93 13.89 1.39
CA PRO A 401 51.25 15.08 1.84
C PRO A 401 51.56 15.46 3.29
N VAL A 402 51.70 16.75 3.53
CA VAL A 402 51.94 17.32 4.86
C VAL A 402 50.62 17.80 5.43
N ASP A 403 50.22 17.23 6.56
CA ASP A 403 48.98 17.61 7.24
C ASP A 403 48.98 19.09 7.68
N GLY A 404 47.80 19.70 7.71
CA GLY A 404 47.63 21.12 8.05
C GLY A 404 48.02 22.10 6.94
N THR A 405 48.44 21.61 5.76
CA THR A 405 48.84 22.45 4.62
C THR A 405 47.84 22.47 3.47
N VAL A 406 46.79 21.64 3.54
CA VAL A 406 45.80 21.55 2.47
C VAL A 406 45.01 22.84 2.37
N THR A 407 44.80 23.30 1.14
CA THR A 407 43.94 24.42 0.78
C THR A 407 42.96 23.93 -0.28
N ARG A 408 41.68 24.19 -0.04
CA ARG A 408 40.58 23.78 -0.92
C ARG A 408 39.82 25.02 -1.38
N THR A 409 39.58 25.14 -2.68
CA THR A 409 38.83 26.26 -3.26
C THR A 409 37.86 25.76 -4.32
N ILE A 410 36.80 26.53 -4.58
CA ILE A 410 35.90 26.29 -5.71
C ILE A 410 35.89 27.53 -6.60
N ASP A 411 35.77 27.29 -7.90
CA ASP A 411 35.58 28.36 -8.87
C ASP A 411 34.12 28.82 -8.94
N ALA A 412 33.86 29.85 -9.74
CA ALA A 412 32.53 30.41 -9.91
C ALA A 412 31.54 29.43 -10.55
N GLU A 413 32.01 28.50 -11.38
CA GLU A 413 31.15 27.49 -12.00
C GLU A 413 30.65 26.49 -10.96
N ASN A 414 31.55 25.92 -10.16
CA ASN A 414 31.20 24.97 -9.11
C ASN A 414 30.39 25.63 -8.00
N GLN A 415 30.68 26.89 -7.67
CA GLN A 415 29.83 27.68 -6.77
C GLN A 415 28.40 27.82 -7.33
N SER A 416 28.26 28.12 -8.62
CA SER A 416 26.93 28.22 -9.25
C SER A 416 26.17 26.89 -9.24
N LYS A 417 26.85 25.75 -9.40
CA LYS A 417 26.21 24.42 -9.27
C LYS A 417 25.71 24.21 -7.85
N LEU A 418 26.55 24.48 -6.86
CA LEU A 418 26.22 24.36 -5.44
C LEU A 418 25.03 25.27 -5.03
N ASP A 419 24.95 26.48 -5.58
CA ASP A 419 23.84 27.39 -5.30
C ASP A 419 22.50 26.95 -5.93
N ASN A 420 22.56 26.13 -6.98
CA ASN A 420 21.40 25.67 -7.75
C ASN A 420 21.15 24.17 -7.63
N LEU A 421 21.71 23.48 -6.62
CA LEU A 421 21.59 22.03 -6.48
C LEU A 421 20.16 21.54 -6.65
N GLU A 422 19.97 20.58 -7.54
CA GLU A 422 18.72 19.86 -7.69
C GLU A 422 18.64 18.80 -6.61
N ALA A 423 17.73 19.02 -5.65
CA ALA A 423 17.46 18.09 -4.56
C ALA A 423 16.39 17.09 -5.00
N TYR A 424 16.53 15.84 -4.59
CA TYR A 424 15.49 14.83 -4.74
C TYR A 424 15.41 13.95 -3.50
N VAL A 425 14.22 13.40 -3.25
CA VAL A 425 13.97 12.45 -2.18
C VAL A 425 14.48 11.08 -2.64
N SER A 426 15.53 10.55 -2.01
CA SER A 426 16.10 9.25 -2.38
C SER A 426 15.31 8.09 -1.80
N GLU A 427 14.97 8.19 -0.53
CA GLU A 427 14.16 7.22 0.20
C GLU A 427 13.58 7.90 1.44
N ARG A 428 12.31 7.64 1.77
CA ARG A 428 11.69 8.13 3.01
C ARG A 428 11.86 9.66 3.15
N ALA A 429 12.36 10.12 4.30
CA ALA A 429 12.71 11.51 4.58
C ALA A 429 14.16 11.90 4.18
N ILE A 430 14.89 11.03 3.47
CA ILE A 430 16.28 11.25 3.07
C ILE A 430 16.31 11.95 1.71
N VAL A 431 17.01 13.09 1.68
CA VAL A 431 17.17 13.95 0.52
C VAL A 431 18.63 13.99 0.12
N THR A 432 18.89 13.95 -1.18
CA THR A 432 20.23 13.97 -1.76
C THR A 432 20.19 14.68 -3.13
N THR A 433 21.32 14.68 -3.83
CA THR A 433 21.45 15.27 -5.17
C THR A 433 22.25 14.35 -6.10
N TYR A 434 21.94 14.40 -7.39
CA TYR A 434 22.77 13.78 -8.44
C TYR A 434 23.77 14.78 -9.04
N ASP A 435 23.67 16.05 -8.66
CA ASP A 435 24.59 17.07 -9.15
C ASP A 435 25.99 16.81 -8.62
N TYR A 436 26.97 17.08 -9.48
CA TYR A 436 28.38 16.93 -9.20
C TYR A 436 29.08 18.29 -9.28
N TRP A 437 29.98 18.53 -8.33
CA TRP A 437 30.93 19.63 -8.34
C TRP A 437 32.26 19.18 -7.75
N SER A 438 33.31 19.96 -8.02
CA SER A 438 34.66 19.69 -7.53
C SER A 438 35.23 20.89 -6.79
N ALA A 439 36.25 20.63 -5.97
CA ALA A 439 37.13 21.65 -5.43
C ALA A 439 38.55 21.47 -5.96
N ASP A 440 39.23 22.57 -6.22
CA ASP A 440 40.67 22.60 -6.45
C ASP A 440 41.38 22.39 -5.12
N ILE A 441 42.32 21.45 -5.10
CA ILE A 441 43.07 21.10 -3.89
C ILE A 441 44.56 21.34 -4.13
N THR A 442 45.16 22.14 -3.25
CA THR A 442 46.61 22.35 -3.20
C THR A 442 47.14 22.02 -1.81
N LEU A 443 48.37 21.51 -1.73
CA LEU A 443 49.00 21.11 -0.47
C LEU A 443 50.52 21.19 -0.56
N GLN A 444 51.21 21.06 0.58
CA GLN A 444 52.64 20.81 0.61
C GLN A 444 52.89 19.31 0.73
N ALA A 445 53.85 18.77 -0.01
CA ALA A 445 54.28 17.39 0.15
C ALA A 445 55.79 17.33 0.45
N SER A 446 56.22 16.32 1.19
CA SER A 446 57.62 16.15 1.62
C SER A 446 58.13 14.75 1.32
N ASN A 447 59.39 14.63 0.90
CA ASN A 447 60.11 13.36 0.73
C ASN A 447 61.17 13.14 1.84
N GLY A 448 61.13 13.95 2.90
CA GLY A 448 62.10 13.96 3.99
C GLY A 448 63.35 14.81 3.75
N SER A 449 63.63 15.21 2.50
CA SER A 449 64.77 16.09 2.15
C SER A 449 64.33 17.48 1.68
N SER A 450 63.17 17.57 1.01
CA SER A 450 62.55 18.81 0.54
C SER A 450 61.05 18.80 0.81
N THR A 451 60.45 19.99 0.86
CA THR A 451 59.00 20.19 0.91
C THR A 451 58.63 21.14 -0.22
N GLU A 452 57.71 20.71 -1.07
CA GLU A 452 57.33 21.40 -2.31
C GLU A 452 55.80 21.51 -2.40
N PRO A 453 55.27 22.55 -3.07
CA PRO A 453 53.84 22.68 -3.31
C PRO A 453 53.37 21.70 -4.40
N PHE A 454 52.22 21.07 -4.17
CA PHE A 454 51.54 20.16 -5.09
C PHE A 454 50.11 20.63 -5.34
N GLU A 455 49.65 20.37 -6.57
CA GLU A 455 48.26 20.48 -6.98
C GLU A 455 47.71 19.08 -7.22
N VAL A 456 46.53 18.79 -6.68
CA VAL A 456 45.88 17.49 -6.85
C VAL A 456 45.09 17.52 -8.15
N LEU A 457 45.61 16.84 -9.17
CA LEU A 457 44.97 16.76 -10.49
C LEU A 457 43.99 15.58 -10.62
N PHE A 458 44.16 14.54 -9.80
CA PHE A 458 43.37 13.32 -9.82
C PHE A 458 43.15 12.80 -8.41
N GLY A 459 41.93 12.32 -8.12
CA GLY A 459 41.50 11.94 -6.77
C GLY A 459 41.05 13.14 -5.93
N GLY A 460 40.63 12.88 -4.69
CA GLY A 460 40.08 13.93 -3.83
C GLY A 460 38.66 14.36 -4.22
N GLU A 461 37.81 13.40 -4.58
CA GLU A 461 36.42 13.65 -4.96
C GLU A 461 35.59 14.15 -3.78
N VAL A 462 34.63 15.03 -4.09
CA VAL A 462 33.59 15.43 -3.14
C VAL A 462 32.59 14.27 -3.05
N LEU A 463 32.30 13.82 -1.84
CA LEU A 463 31.29 12.80 -1.60
C LEU A 463 29.88 13.35 -1.85
N THR A 464 28.87 12.48 -1.88
CA THR A 464 27.48 12.88 -2.10
C THR A 464 26.84 13.30 -0.78
N PRO A 465 26.23 14.48 -0.66
CA PRO A 465 25.55 14.87 0.57
C PRO A 465 24.17 14.24 0.68
N LYS A 466 23.85 13.74 1.87
CA LYS A 466 22.53 13.27 2.28
C LYS A 466 22.06 14.03 3.50
N VAL A 467 20.78 14.37 3.55
CA VAL A 467 20.13 14.98 4.71
C VAL A 467 18.90 14.16 5.04
N ASP A 468 18.83 13.65 6.28
CA ASP A 468 17.64 13.03 6.83
C ASP A 468 16.80 14.09 7.55
N PHE A 469 15.65 14.42 6.98
CA PHE A 469 14.71 15.39 7.53
C PHE A 469 13.76 14.81 8.58
N SER A 470 13.80 13.49 8.85
CA SER A 470 13.09 12.90 9.99
C SER A 470 13.81 13.13 11.32
N ALA A 471 15.09 13.52 11.28
CA ALA A 471 15.86 13.85 12.46
C ALA A 471 15.38 15.16 13.11
N GLU A 472 15.39 15.23 14.45
CA GLU A 472 15.03 16.45 15.21
C GLU A 472 15.90 17.67 14.81
N THR A 473 17.13 17.43 14.37
CA THR A 473 18.04 18.45 13.83
C THR A 473 18.71 17.90 12.57
N PRO A 474 18.13 18.14 11.38
CA PRO A 474 18.69 17.66 10.13
C PRO A 474 20.11 18.17 9.92
N SER A 475 21.00 17.28 9.52
CA SER A 475 22.41 17.59 9.23
C SER A 475 22.89 16.80 8.02
N VAL A 476 23.97 17.27 7.40
CA VAL A 476 24.53 16.64 6.21
C VAL A 476 25.44 15.49 6.61
N VAL A 477 25.17 14.32 6.04
CA VAL A 477 26.08 13.18 6.00
C VAL A 477 26.63 13.07 4.58
N TRP A 478 27.92 12.80 4.44
CA TRP A 478 28.58 12.72 3.14
C TRP A 478 29.02 11.29 2.87
N GLU A 479 28.62 10.72 1.72
CA GLU A 479 28.82 9.30 1.37
C GLU A 479 29.30 9.06 -0.07
#